data_AF-A0A960YBK2-F1
#
_entry.id   AF-A0A960YBK2-F1
#
_cell.length_a   1.000
_cell.length_b   1.000
_cell.length_c   1.000
_cell.angle_alpha   90.00
_cell.angle_beta   90.00
_cell.angle_gamma   90.00
#
_symmetry.space_group_name_H-M   'P 1'
#
loop_
_entity.id
_entity.type
_entity.pdbx_description
1 polymer ?
#
loop_
_entity_poly.entity_id
_entity_poly.type
_entity_poly.pdbx_seq_one_letter_code
_entity_poly.pdbx_strand_id
1 'polypeptide(L)' 'MITDTELRLKGVELLISGLGLVESERFIALIQREPFDYSSWSQNLFQGQSIDEIVESAEKYLENK' A
#
# COMPACT_ATOMS: atom_id res chain seq x y z
N MET A 1 5.07 -10.03 17.49
CA MET A 1 5.47 -9.25 16.30
C MET A 1 5.94 -10.26 15.27
N ILE A 2 5.45 -10.20 14.03
CA ILE A 2 5.96 -11.09 12.98
C ILE A 2 7.39 -10.67 12.61
N THR A 3 8.18 -11.62 12.15
CA THR A 3 9.54 -11.39 11.67
C THR A 3 9.54 -10.69 10.31
N ASP A 4 10.67 -10.07 9.96
CA ASP A 4 10.85 -9.45 8.63
C ASP A 4 10.61 -10.46 7.50
N THR A 5 11.02 -11.72 7.70
CA THR A 5 10.81 -12.80 6.73
C THR A 5 9.32 -13.11 6.56
N GLU A 6 8.58 -13.26 7.66
CA GLU A 6 7.14 -13.51 7.62
C GLU A 6 6.38 -12.34 6.99
N LEU A 7 6.79 -11.11 7.29
CA LEU A 7 6.21 -9.91 6.69
C LEU A 7 6.44 -9.88 5.16
N ARG A 8 7.64 -10.21 4.70
CA ARG A 8 7.97 -10.26 3.26
C ARG A 8 7.18 -11.35 2.53
N LEU A 9 7.10 -12.56 3.10
CA LEU A 9 6.33 -13.66 2.53
C LEU A 9 4.86 -13.27 2.36
N LYS A 10 4.25 -12.74 3.43
CA LYS A 10 2.87 -12.25 3.39
C LYS A 10 2.67 -11.13 2.37
N GLY A 11 3.65 -10.23 2.23
CA GLY A 11 3.63 -9.17 1.24
C GLY A 11 3.62 -9.70 -0.20
N VAL A 12 4.46 -10.70 -0.50
CA VAL A 12 4.50 -11.34 -1.83
C VAL A 12 3.18 -12.05 -2.14
N GLU A 13 2.59 -12.76 -1.17
CA GLU A 13 1.28 -13.40 -1.34
C GLU A 13 0.17 -12.39 -1.66
N LEU A 14 0.17 -11.25 -0.97
CA LEU A 14 -0.79 -10.17 -1.23
C LEU A 14 -0.60 -9.56 -2.61
N LEU A 15 0.65 -9.35 -3.04
CA LEU A 15 0.94 -8.85 -4.39
C LEU A 15 0.43 -9.83 -5.46
N ILE A 16 0.69 -11.13 -5.31
CA ILE A 16 0.26 -12.16 -6.26
C ILE A 16 -1.26 -12.24 -6.32
N SER A 17 -1.95 -12.18 -5.17
CA SER A 17 -3.41 -12.25 -5.13
C SER A 17 -4.09 -11.00 -5.73
N GLY A 18 -3.47 -9.82 -5.63
CA GLY A 18 -4.01 -8.58 -6.18
C GLY A 18 -3.64 -8.28 -7.63
N LEU A 19 -2.41 -8.58 -8.04
CA LEU A 19 -1.86 -8.20 -9.35
C LEU A 19 -1.67 -9.39 -10.31
N GLY A 20 -1.64 -10.61 -9.77
CA GLY A 20 -1.23 -11.80 -10.51
C GLY A 20 0.29 -11.95 -10.58
N LEU A 21 0.76 -13.18 -10.78
CA LEU A 21 2.16 -13.57 -10.66
C LEU A 21 3.13 -12.69 -11.47
N VAL A 22 2.83 -12.46 -12.76
CA VAL A 22 3.72 -11.72 -13.68
C VAL A 22 3.88 -10.26 -13.28
N GLU A 23 2.79 -9.58 -12.94
CA GLU A 23 2.84 -8.17 -12.54
C GLU A 23 3.43 -8.00 -11.13
N SER A 24 3.25 -8.97 -10.24
CA SER A 24 3.93 -8.96 -8.93
C SER A 24 5.45 -9.02 -9.06
N GLU A 25 5.98 -9.93 -9.89
CA GLU A 25 7.41 -10.02 -10.16
C GLU A 25 7.96 -8.72 -10.75
N ARG A 26 7.25 -8.14 -11.73
CA ARG A 26 7.60 -6.85 -12.32
C ARG A 26 7.58 -5.72 -11.29
N PHE A 27 6.58 -5.68 -10.41
CA PHE A 27 6.49 -4.69 -9.33
C PHE A 27 7.68 -4.79 -8.37
N ILE A 28 8.02 -5.99 -7.91
CA ILE A 28 9.17 -6.20 -7.01
C ILE A 28 10.46 -5.75 -7.70
N ALA A 29 10.65 -6.09 -8.98
CA ALA A 29 11.80 -5.65 -9.75
C ALA A 29 11.88 -4.11 -9.87
N LEU A 30 10.76 -3.41 -10.05
CA LEU A 30 10.74 -1.94 -10.10
C LEU A 30 11.13 -1.32 -8.76
N ILE A 31 10.56 -1.80 -7.65
CA ILE A 31 10.86 -1.31 -6.30
C ILE A 31 12.33 -1.56 -5.91
N GLN A 32 12.95 -2.63 -6.42
CA GLN A 32 14.37 -2.90 -6.18
C GLN A 32 15.31 -2.03 -7.02
N ARG A 33 14.87 -1.61 -8.22
CA ARG A 33 15.69 -0.84 -9.17
C ARG A 33 15.71 0.64 -8.86
N GLU A 34 14.60 1.19 -8.39
CA GLU A 34 14.44 2.61 -8.12
C GLU A 34 13.96 2.82 -6.68
N PRO A 35 14.61 3.70 -5.89
CA PRO A 35 14.11 4.05 -4.58
C PRO A 35 12.72 4.69 -4.73
N PHE A 36 11.70 4.01 -4.23
CA PHE A 36 10.35 4.54 -4.19
C PHE A 36 10.27 5.68 -3.16
N ASP A 37 9.92 6.88 -3.61
CA ASP A 37 9.73 8.02 -2.72
C ASP A 37 8.38 7.91 -1.97
N TYR A 38 8.45 7.22 -0.84
CA TYR A 38 7.32 7.09 0.08
C TYR A 38 6.78 8.44 0.58
N SER A 39 7.64 9.46 0.71
CA SER A 39 7.23 10.78 1.21
C SER A 39 6.33 11.47 0.19
N SER A 40 6.75 11.45 -1.08
CA SER A 40 5.95 11.96 -2.19
C SER A 40 4.64 11.18 -2.36
N TRP A 41 4.67 9.86 -2.25
CA TRP A 41 3.44 9.06 -2.31
C TRP A 41 2.46 9.39 -1.18
N SER A 42 2.93 9.46 0.06
CA SER A 42 2.08 9.73 1.22
C SER A 42 1.48 11.13 1.22
N GLN A 43 2.19 12.13 0.70
CA GLN A 43 1.66 13.49 0.56
C GLN A 43 0.52 13.55 -0.45
N ASN A 44 0.58 12.72 -1.50
CA ASN A 44 -0.44 12.68 -2.53
C ASN A 44 -1.60 11.72 -2.21
N LEU A 45 -1.53 10.97 -1.11
CA LEU A 45 -2.54 9.97 -0.74
C LEU A 45 -3.95 10.56 -0.62
N PHE A 46 -4.05 11.80 -0.14
CA PHE A 46 -5.31 12.54 0.02
C PHE A 46 -5.41 13.73 -0.95
N GLN A 47 -4.60 13.72 -2.01
CA GLN A 47 -4.59 14.82 -2.98
C GLN A 47 -5.96 14.93 -3.64
N GLY A 48 -6.56 16.12 -3.59
CA GLY A 48 -7.88 16.37 -4.13
C GLY A 48 -9.03 16.07 -3.16
N GLN A 49 -8.73 15.60 -1.93
CA GLN A 49 -9.71 15.49 -0.85
C GLN A 49 -9.59 16.68 0.10
N SER A 50 -10.74 17.24 0.49
CA SER A 50 -10.86 18.17 1.59
C SER A 50 -10.67 17.47 2.95
N ILE A 51 -10.33 18.24 3.98
CA ILE A 51 -10.19 17.71 5.35
C ILE A 51 -11.48 17.03 5.81
N ASP A 52 -12.63 17.60 5.48
CA ASP A 52 -13.94 17.06 5.85
C ASP A 52 -14.17 15.67 5.21
N GLU A 53 -13.79 15.48 3.94
CA GLU A 53 -13.90 14.17 3.25
C GLU A 53 -12.95 13.12 3.86
N ILE A 54 -11.77 13.54 4.31
CA ILE A 54 -10.82 12.65 5.00
C ILE A 54 -11.39 12.22 6.35
N VAL A 55 -11.96 13.16 7.11
CA VAL A 55 -12.58 12.88 8.41
C VAL A 55 -13.80 11.95 8.24
N GLU A 56 -14.69 12.25 7.30
CA GLU A 56 -15.85 11.40 7.02
C GLU A 56 -15.44 9.98 6.60
N SER A 57 -14.38 9.85 5.79
CA SER A 57 -13.84 8.55 5.39
C SER A 57 -13.27 7.78 6.58
N ALA A 58 -12.60 8.47 7.51
CA ALA A 58 -12.08 7.87 8.72
C ALA A 58 -13.18 7.41 9.68
N GLU A 59 -14.24 8.22 9.84
CA GLU A 59 -15.42 7.86 10.64
C GLU A 59 -16.11 6.61 10.08
N LYS A 60 -16.38 6.57 8.77
CA LYS A 60 -16.97 5.39 8.11
C LYS A 60 -16.12 4.13 8.26
N TYR A 61 -14.79 4.25 8.22
CA TYR A 61 -13.91 3.10 8.43
C TYR A 61 -13.99 2.58 9.86
N LEU A 62 -14.15 3.45 10.86
CA LEU A 62 -14.31 3.06 12.26
C LEU A 62 -15.68 2.42 12.54
N GLU A 63 -16.74 2.86 11.88
CA GLU A 63 -18.08 2.28 12.03
C GLU A 63 -18.23 0.87 11.42
N ASN A 64 -17.45 0.58 10.36
CA ASN A 64 -17.51 -0.71 9.64
C ASN A 64 -16.51 -1.76 10.16
N LYS A 65 -15.82 -1.47 11.27
CA LYS A 65 -14.78 -2.31 11.86
C LYS A 65 -15.26 -2.99 13.14
#